data_AF-A0A822A6Q6-F1
#
_entry.id   AF-A0A822A6Q6-F1
#
_cell.length_a   1.000
_cell.length_b   1.000
_cell.length_c   1.000
_cell.angle_alpha   90.00
_cell.angle_beta   90.00
_cell.angle_gamma   90.00
#
_symmetry.space_group_name_H-M   'P 1'
#
loop_
_entity.id
_entity.type
_entity.pdbx_description
1 polymer ?
#
loop_
_entity_poly.entity_id
_entity_poly.type
_entity_poly.pdbx_seq_one_letter_code
_entity_poly.pdbx_strand_id
1 'polypeptide(L)'
;MTPKVKHNHLSTHRSVILHYYNLGHRCAAGIARQTKIPVRTIRYNLAKIRKEGSVEHRRGNGRPRKITVKDSIAIGPWIRRNNEITAEEIVEKLQLTKNLNVSRWTVRRELHR
;
A
#
# COMPACT_ATOMS: atom_id res chain seq x y z
N MET A 1 19.64 10.69 -27.27
CA MET A 1 18.83 11.02 -26.09
C MET A 1 18.75 9.78 -25.20
N THR A 2 19.54 9.72 -24.13
CA THR A 2 19.46 8.63 -23.15
C THR A 2 18.30 8.89 -22.19
N PRO A 3 17.43 7.90 -21.90
CA PRO A 3 16.31 8.11 -21.02
C PRO A 3 16.82 8.41 -19.60
N LYS A 4 16.41 9.55 -19.05
CA LYS A 4 16.59 9.90 -17.63
C LYS A 4 15.86 8.87 -16.79
N VAL A 5 16.59 7.89 -16.26
CA VAL A 5 16.09 6.97 -15.24
C VAL A 5 15.78 7.81 -14.00
N LYS A 6 14.49 7.97 -13.69
CA LYS A 6 14.06 8.57 -12.43
C LYS A 6 14.54 7.67 -11.29
N HIS A 7 15.65 8.02 -10.67
CA HIS A 7 16.08 7.39 -9.42
C HIS A 7 15.06 7.75 -8.33
N ASN A 8 14.08 6.86 -8.13
CA ASN A 8 13.19 6.94 -6.98
C ASN A 8 14.04 6.72 -5.72
N HIS A 9 14.22 7.79 -4.96
CA HIS A 9 14.90 7.85 -3.67
C HIS A 9 14.08 7.14 -2.57
N LEU A 10 13.86 5.82 -2.68
CA LEU A 10 13.07 5.06 -1.72
C LEU A 10 13.81 3.76 -1.32
N SER A 11 14.58 3.89 -0.23
CA SER A 11 15.20 2.85 0.61
C SER A 11 16.63 2.39 0.27
N THR A 12 17.59 3.31 0.44
CA THR A 12 19.04 3.12 0.25
C THR A 12 19.59 1.80 0.83
N HIS A 13 19.21 1.43 2.05
CA HIS A 13 19.68 0.18 2.67
C HIS A 13 19.11 -1.09 2.02
N ARG A 14 17.83 -1.08 1.63
CA ARG A 14 17.17 -2.26 1.05
C ARG A 14 17.72 -2.57 -0.33
N SER A 15 17.88 -1.56 -1.17
CA SER A 15 18.46 -1.70 -2.51
C SER A 15 19.91 -2.18 -2.45
N VAL A 16 20.70 -1.63 -1.52
CA VAL A 16 22.07 -2.11 -1.27
C VAL A 16 22.08 -3.57 -0.82
N ILE A 17 21.26 -3.95 0.15
CA ILE A 17 21.17 -5.35 0.60
C ILE A 17 20.73 -6.30 -0.53
N LEU A 18 19.76 -5.88 -1.35
CA LEU A 18 19.31 -6.65 -2.51
C LEU A 18 20.42 -6.81 -3.55
N HIS A 19 21.21 -5.76 -3.80
CA HIS A 19 22.37 -5.82 -4.68
C HIS A 19 23.39 -6.87 -4.21
N TYR A 20 23.79 -6.82 -2.93
CA TYR A 20 24.69 -7.84 -2.35
C TYR A 20 24.09 -9.25 -2.39
N TYR A 21 22.78 -9.39 -2.17
CA TYR A 21 22.10 -10.66 -2.31
C TYR A 21 22.16 -11.19 -3.76
N ASN A 22 21.96 -10.33 -4.76
CA ASN A 22 22.03 -10.73 -6.17
C ASN A 22 23.46 -11.12 -6.59
N LEU A 23 24.48 -10.53 -5.96
CA LEU A 23 25.89 -10.92 -6.10
C LEU A 23 26.26 -12.23 -5.35
N GLY A 24 25.29 -12.90 -4.72
CA GLY A 24 25.51 -14.17 -4.03
C GLY A 24 25.90 -14.05 -2.55
N HIS A 25 26.03 -12.83 -2.00
CA HIS A 25 26.33 -12.69 -0.58
C HIS A 25 25.12 -13.09 0.29
N ARG A 26 25.35 -14.01 1.23
CA ARG A 26 24.34 -14.49 2.18
C ARG A 26 24.68 -14.17 3.65
N CYS A 27 25.94 -13.80 3.92
CA CYS A 27 26.42 -13.51 5.26
C CYS A 27 26.12 -12.07 5.67
N ALA A 28 25.22 -11.89 6.65
CA ALA A 28 24.84 -10.57 7.14
C ALA A 28 26.01 -9.78 7.75
N ALA A 29 26.94 -10.45 8.44
CA ALA A 29 28.11 -9.81 9.01
C ALA A 29 29.08 -9.30 7.93
N GLY A 30 29.24 -10.06 6.84
CA GLY A 30 30.04 -9.64 5.68
C GLY A 30 29.49 -8.36 5.03
N ILE A 31 28.17 -8.36 4.77
CA ILE A 31 27.48 -7.20 4.20
C ILE A 31 27.56 -5.99 5.15
N ALA A 32 27.43 -6.19 6.46
CA ALA A 32 27.49 -5.10 7.45
C ALA A 32 28.84 -4.40 7.46
N ARG A 33 29.95 -5.15 7.38
CA ARG A 33 31.30 -4.59 7.31
C ARG A 33 31.50 -3.69 6.09
N GLN A 34 30.89 -4.06 4.96
CA GLN A 34 31.04 -3.35 3.69
C GLN A 34 30.12 -2.13 3.57
N THR A 35 28.92 -2.20 4.17
CA THR A 35 27.85 -1.21 3.95
C THR A 35 27.58 -0.31 5.14
N LYS A 36 28.15 -0.61 6.32
CA LYS A 36 27.84 0.02 7.62
C LYS A 36 26.34 -0.07 8.00
N ILE A 37 25.57 -0.92 7.33
CA ILE A 37 24.17 -1.17 7.68
C ILE A 37 24.13 -2.10 8.90
N PRO A 38 23.28 -1.83 9.92
CA PRO A 38 23.16 -2.70 11.08
C PRO A 38 22.82 -4.16 10.70
N VAL A 39 23.53 -5.11 11.32
CA VAL A 39 23.36 -6.56 11.07
C VAL A 39 21.89 -6.98 11.21
N ARG A 40 21.16 -6.43 12.18
CA ARG A 40 19.72 -6.71 12.38
C ARG A 40 18.89 -6.34 11.14
N THR A 41 19.15 -5.17 10.56
CA THR A 41 18.47 -4.70 9.33
C THR A 41 18.79 -5.61 8.15
N ILE A 42 20.04 -6.03 8.02
CA ILE A 42 20.46 -6.96 6.96
C ILE A 42 19.78 -8.32 7.12
N ARG A 43 19.80 -8.91 8.33
CA ARG A 43 19.14 -10.18 8.62
C ARG A 43 17.64 -10.14 8.31
N TYR A 44 16.96 -9.08 8.72
CA TYR A 44 15.54 -8.88 8.42
C TYR A 44 15.28 -8.90 6.92
N ASN A 45 16.04 -8.12 6.14
CA ASN A 45 15.84 -8.05 4.69
C ASN A 45 16.25 -9.34 3.98
N LEU A 46 17.34 -10.01 4.38
CA LEU A 46 17.71 -11.32 3.83
C LEU A 46 16.64 -12.38 4.08
N ALA A 47 16.06 -12.41 5.28
CA ALA A 47 14.94 -13.29 5.59
C ALA A 47 13.72 -12.97 4.71
N LYS A 48 13.42 -11.69 4.52
CA LYS A 48 12.34 -11.22 3.67
C LYS A 48 12.55 -11.58 2.20
N ILE A 49 13.74 -11.37 1.64
CA ILE A 49 14.06 -11.74 0.25
C ILE A 49 13.90 -13.26 0.06
N ARG A 50 14.38 -14.08 0.99
CA ARG A 50 14.21 -15.55 0.90
C ARG A 50 12.74 -15.99 0.92
N LYS A 51 11.91 -15.28 1.69
CA LYS A 51 10.48 -15.61 1.84
C LYS A 51 9.62 -15.07 0.70
N GLU A 52 9.92 -13.88 0.21
CA GLU A 52 9.02 -13.09 -0.65
C GLU A 52 9.63 -12.75 -2.02
N GLY A 53 10.91 -13.04 -2.23
CA GLY A 53 11.64 -12.64 -3.43
C GLY A 53 11.89 -11.13 -3.55
N SER A 54 11.53 -10.33 -2.53
CA SER A 54 11.54 -8.88 -2.60
C SER A 54 11.92 -8.22 -1.28
N VAL A 55 12.51 -7.02 -1.38
CA VAL A 55 12.73 -6.11 -0.23
C VAL A 55 11.58 -5.11 -0.07
N GLU A 56 10.68 -5.02 -1.04
CA GLU A 56 9.62 -4.02 -1.07
C GLU A 56 8.69 -4.12 0.13
N HIS A 57 8.39 -2.98 0.74
CA HIS A 57 7.46 -2.97 1.85
C HIS A 57 6.09 -3.47 1.37
N ARG A 58 5.54 -4.47 2.06
CA ARG A 58 4.16 -4.90 1.78
C ARG A 58 3.25 -3.71 2.04
N ARG A 59 2.52 -3.25 1.02
CA ARG A 59 1.56 -2.15 1.18
C ARG A 59 0.42 -2.64 2.07
N GLY A 60 0.21 -1.91 3.18
CA GLY A 60 -1.02 -1.94 3.99
C GLY A 60 -1.12 -3.09 5.00
N ASN A 61 -0.98 -2.77 6.28
CA ASN A 61 -1.49 -3.57 7.41
C ASN A 61 -2.70 -2.88 8.09
N GLY A 62 -3.31 -1.90 7.41
CA GLY A 62 -4.46 -1.19 7.96
C GLY A 62 -5.70 -2.07 8.00
N ARG A 63 -6.59 -1.81 8.97
CA ARG A 63 -7.90 -2.46 9.04
C ARG A 63 -8.64 -2.28 7.70
N PRO A 64 -9.23 -3.35 7.13
CA PRO A 64 -10.09 -3.25 5.96
C PRO A 64 -11.16 -2.18 6.17
N ARG A 65 -11.41 -1.37 5.15
CA ARG A 65 -12.45 -0.34 5.19
C ARG A 65 -13.81 -1.00 5.15
N LYS A 66 -14.81 -0.35 5.76
CA LYS A 66 -16.20 -0.80 5.72
C LYS A 66 -16.83 -0.59 4.34
N ILE A 67 -16.55 0.54 3.70
CA ILE A 67 -16.85 0.77 2.28
C ILE A 67 -15.68 0.21 1.49
N THR A 68 -15.90 -0.85 0.73
CA THR A 68 -14.87 -1.45 -0.12
C THR A 68 -14.78 -0.70 -1.45
N VAL A 69 -13.74 -1.00 -2.24
CA VAL A 69 -13.59 -0.43 -3.60
C VAL A 69 -14.82 -0.75 -4.47
N LYS A 70 -15.39 -1.95 -4.34
CA LYS A 70 -16.59 -2.36 -5.09
C LYS A 70 -17.81 -1.51 -4.72
N ASP A 71 -17.94 -1.15 -3.44
CA ASP A 71 -19.04 -0.32 -2.96
C ASP A 71 -18.87 1.13 -3.41
N SER A 72 -17.64 1.65 -3.37
CA SER A 72 -17.30 3.00 -3.84
C SER A 72 -17.62 3.19 -5.33
N ILE A 73 -17.36 2.16 -6.16
CA ILE A 73 -17.75 2.15 -7.58
C ILE A 73 -19.27 2.29 -7.76
N ALA A 74 -20.10 1.77 -6.84
CA ALA A 74 -21.55 1.88 -6.92
C ALA A 74 -22.07 3.28 -6.52
N ILE A 75 -21.35 4.02 -5.69
CA ILE A 75 -21.72 5.38 -5.26
C ILE A 75 -21.65 6.36 -6.43
N GLY A 76 -20.62 6.25 -7.28
CA GLY A 76 -20.41 7.16 -8.42
C GLY A 76 -21.62 7.31 -9.36
N PRO A 77 -22.24 6.22 -9.84
CA PRO A 77 -23.48 6.28 -10.61
C PRO A 77 -24.65 6.98 -9.91
N TRP A 78 -24.78 6.88 -8.59
CA TRP A 78 -25.86 7.54 -7.85
C TRP A 78 -25.69 9.06 -7.86
N ILE A 79 -24.46 9.53 -7.63
CA ILE A 79 -24.11 10.95 -7.70
C ILE A 79 -24.34 11.47 -9.11
N ARG A 80 -23.87 10.76 -10.15
CA ARG A 80 -24.06 11.19 -11.55
C ARG A 80 -25.52 11.30 -11.97
N ARG A 81 -26.42 10.49 -11.39
CA ARG A 81 -27.85 10.53 -11.68
C ARG A 81 -28.59 11.60 -10.88
N ASN A 82 -28.09 11.94 -9.69
CA ASN A 82 -28.62 13.00 -8.84
C ASN A 82 -27.44 13.72 -8.16
N ASN A 83 -27.03 14.85 -8.73
CA ASN A 83 -25.89 15.62 -8.22
C ASN A 83 -26.17 16.29 -6.86
N GLU A 84 -27.44 16.38 -6.45
CA GLU A 84 -27.85 16.94 -5.16
C GLU A 84 -28.00 15.88 -4.07
N ILE A 85 -27.66 14.62 -4.37
CA ILE A 85 -27.79 13.53 -3.42
C ILE A 85 -26.94 13.78 -2.16
N THR A 86 -27.60 13.67 -1.02
CA THR A 86 -26.99 13.88 0.28
C THR A 86 -26.25 12.63 0.76
N ALA A 87 -25.34 12.84 1.72
CA ALA A 87 -24.64 11.72 2.34
C ALA A 87 -25.59 10.79 3.12
N GLU A 88 -26.69 11.29 3.69
CA GLU A 88 -27.73 10.45 4.30
C GLU A 88 -28.39 9.53 3.27
N GLU A 89 -28.81 10.05 2.12
CA GLU A 89 -29.45 9.25 1.08
C GLU A 89 -28.50 8.18 0.52
N ILE A 90 -27.20 8.48 0.44
CA ILE A 90 -26.20 7.48 0.07
C ILE A 90 -26.08 6.39 1.16
N VAL A 91 -26.13 6.73 2.45
CA VAL A 91 -26.15 5.73 3.54
C VAL A 91 -27.36 4.81 3.39
N GLU A 92 -28.54 5.37 3.18
CA GLU A 92 -29.77 4.59 2.99
C GLU A 92 -29.67 3.69 1.76
N LYS A 93 -29.18 4.20 0.64
CA LYS A 93 -28.94 3.38 -0.57
C LYS A 93 -27.93 2.26 -0.32
N LEU A 94 -26.83 2.52 0.40
CA LEU A 94 -25.86 1.48 0.76
C LEU A 94 -26.48 0.41 1.65
N GLN A 95 -27.31 0.81 2.61
CA GLN A 95 -28.03 -0.14 3.46
C GLN A 95 -29.03 -0.98 2.65
N LEU A 96 -29.84 -0.35 1.80
CA LEU A 96 -30.90 -1.02 1.03
C LEU A 96 -30.34 -1.92 -0.08
N THR A 97 -29.31 -1.47 -0.81
CA THR A 97 -28.83 -2.17 -2.01
C THR A 97 -27.64 -3.08 -1.76
N LYS A 98 -26.88 -2.85 -0.68
CA LYS A 98 -25.64 -3.59 -0.35
C LYS A 98 -25.64 -4.17 1.07
N ASN A 99 -26.69 -3.96 1.85
CA ASN A 99 -26.75 -4.32 3.27
C ASN A 99 -25.55 -3.75 4.07
N LEU A 100 -25.07 -2.56 3.69
CA LEU A 100 -23.91 -1.91 4.28
C LEU A 100 -24.33 -0.83 5.27
N ASN A 101 -24.29 -1.18 6.56
CA ASN A 101 -24.58 -0.21 7.62
C ASN A 101 -23.36 0.67 7.88
N VAL A 102 -23.33 1.88 7.35
CA VAL A 102 -22.24 2.84 7.51
C VAL A 102 -22.74 4.18 8.03
N SER A 103 -21.92 4.89 8.80
CA SER A 103 -22.29 6.24 9.24
C SER A 103 -22.20 7.26 8.11
N ARG A 104 -22.99 8.34 8.20
CA ARG A 104 -22.89 9.51 7.29
C ARG A 104 -21.46 10.02 7.12
N TRP A 105 -20.70 10.08 8.21
CA TRP A 105 -19.29 10.48 8.20
C TRP A 105 -18.39 9.53 7.40
N THR A 106 -18.69 8.23 7.42
CA THR A 106 -17.96 7.23 6.64
C THR A 106 -18.18 7.45 5.14
N VAL A 107 -19.41 7.77 4.74
CA VAL A 107 -19.75 8.14 3.37
C VAL A 107 -19.07 9.45 2.97
N ARG A 108 -19.21 10.52 3.75
CA ARG A 108 -18.53 11.82 3.47
C ARG A 108 -17.03 11.65 3.25
N ARG A 109 -16.37 10.90 4.13
CA ARG A 109 -14.94 10.61 3.98
C ARG A 109 -14.61 9.87 2.70
N GLU A 110 -15.51 9.02 2.20
CA GLU A 110 -15.32 8.34 0.91
C GLU A 110 -15.49 9.30 -0.27
N LEU A 111 -16.43 10.26 -0.18
CA LEU A 111 -16.68 11.25 -1.24
C LEU A 111 -15.56 12.28 -1.43
N HIS A 112 -14.75 12.53 -0.39
CA HIS A 112 -13.61 13.47 -0.44
C HIS A 112 -12.27 12.82 -0.85
N ARG A 113 -12.27 11.55 -1.27
CA ARG A 113 -11.06 10.84 -1.70
C ARG A 113 -10.83 10.98 -3.20
#